data_AF-A0A936B9G7-F1
#
_entry.id   AF-A0A936B9G7-F1
#
_cell.length_a   1.000
_cell.length_b   1.000
_cell.length_c   1.000
_cell.angle_alpha   90.00
_cell.angle_beta   90.00
_cell.angle_gamma   90.00
#
_symmetry.space_group_name_H-M   'P 1'
#
loop_
_entity.id
_entity.type
_entity.pdbx_description
1 polymer ?
#
loop_
_entity_poly.entity_id
_entity_poly.type
_entity_poly.pdbx_seq_one_letter_code
_entity_poly.pdbx_strand_id
1 'polypeptide(L)'
;MPQATAETTAALAHSESIAQEIELLRSRANLYGYPKITRPPTPICRALELAQEVGDEGVVVAVVWELDRVKAEGQRSGGAEEQDRLGEMLGRAMEAGVWGVSSDIALEQAVTFYGAGEWEQAGEAAELARRHALESTDMVRYVRYLCACLVLALVQEKVGEDAAVLDTLLTCKNTLQRHLGDEIGVAMKELLDSLLPRWGEERFRVALATYRMGK
;
A
#
# COMPACT_ATOMS: atom_id res chain seq x y z
N MET A 1 -8.20 -14.59 43.55
CA MET A 1 -8.57 -13.71 42.42
C MET A 1 -7.57 -12.59 42.07
N PRO A 2 -6.60 -12.15 42.91
CA PRO A 2 -5.62 -11.12 42.49
C PRO A 2 -4.43 -11.63 41.65
N GLN A 3 -4.20 -12.94 41.57
CA GLN A 3 -3.10 -13.51 40.76
C GLN A 3 -3.37 -13.46 39.25
N ALA A 4 -4.61 -13.71 38.83
CA ALA A 4 -4.98 -13.71 37.41
C ALA A 4 -4.79 -12.33 36.76
N THR A 5 -5.04 -11.24 37.49
CA THR A 5 -4.83 -9.88 36.99
C THR A 5 -3.36 -9.53 36.81
N ALA A 6 -2.46 -10.05 37.67
CA ALA A 6 -1.04 -9.75 37.59
C ALA A 6 -0.35 -10.42 36.39
N GLU A 7 -0.72 -11.67 36.09
CA GLU A 7 -0.19 -12.41 34.94
C GLU A 7 -0.63 -11.79 33.61
N THR A 8 -1.88 -11.31 33.51
CA THR A 8 -2.36 -10.62 32.30
C THR A 8 -1.64 -9.29 32.07
N THR A 9 -1.39 -8.50 33.12
CA THR A 9 -0.65 -7.23 32.99
C THR A 9 0.80 -7.45 32.60
N ALA A 10 1.45 -8.49 33.11
CA ALA A 10 2.83 -8.83 32.74
C ALA A 10 2.95 -9.29 31.28
N ALA A 11 2.00 -10.10 30.81
CA ALA A 11 1.96 -10.55 29.41
C ALA A 11 1.74 -9.39 28.43
N LEU A 12 0.83 -8.46 28.77
CA LEU A 12 0.59 -7.24 27.98
C LEU A 12 1.84 -6.35 27.90
N ALA A 13 2.49 -6.08 29.04
CA ALA A 13 3.70 -5.27 29.08
C ALA A 13 4.87 -5.91 28.30
N HIS A 14 4.98 -7.24 28.32
CA HIS A 14 5.98 -7.96 27.55
C HIS A 14 5.72 -7.87 26.04
N SER A 15 4.46 -8.04 25.61
CA SER A 15 4.05 -7.88 24.21
C SER A 15 4.29 -6.47 23.69
N GLU A 16 3.96 -5.43 24.47
CA GLU A 16 4.24 -4.03 24.11
C GLU A 16 5.75 -3.76 23.98
N SER A 17 6.57 -4.32 24.87
CA SER A 17 8.04 -4.21 24.79
C SER A 17 8.61 -4.85 23.53
N ILE A 18 8.07 -6.00 23.11
CA ILE A 18 8.52 -6.68 21.89
C ILE A 18 8.13 -5.89 20.64
N ALA A 19 6.89 -5.37 20.58
CA ALA A 19 6.44 -4.54 19.47
C ALA A 19 7.31 -3.28 19.30
N GLN A 20 7.70 -2.64 20.40
CA GLN A 20 8.63 -1.50 20.38
C GLN A 20 10.02 -1.88 19.87
N GLU A 21 10.52 -3.07 20.24
CA GLU A 21 11.81 -3.57 19.76
C GLU A 21 11.77 -3.88 18.25
N ILE A 22 10.69 -4.50 17.76
CA ILE A 22 10.47 -4.75 16.32
C ILE A 22 10.48 -3.44 15.54
N GLU A 23 9.75 -2.41 16.01
CA GLU A 23 9.67 -1.12 15.32
C GLU A 23 11.01 -0.36 15.34
N LEU A 24 11.77 -0.46 16.42
CA LEU A 24 13.13 0.08 16.50
C LEU A 24 14.06 -0.63 15.49
N LEU A 25 13.97 -1.95 15.40
CA LEU A 25 14.79 -2.74 14.47
C LEU A 25 14.44 -2.44 13.01
N ARG A 26 13.15 -2.24 12.68
CA ARG A 26 12.68 -1.76 11.37
C ARG A 26 13.22 -0.36 11.05
N SER A 27 13.11 0.57 11.99
CA SER A 27 13.63 1.94 11.82
C SER A 27 15.13 1.96 11.58
N ARG A 28 15.89 1.14 12.33
CA ARG A 28 17.34 0.98 12.12
C ARG A 28 17.62 0.36 10.77
N ALA A 29 16.83 -0.61 10.33
CA ALA A 29 16.99 -1.23 9.03
C ALA A 29 16.89 -0.21 7.89
N ASN A 30 15.84 0.61 7.89
CA ASN A 30 15.61 1.64 6.88
C ASN A 30 16.75 2.68 6.79
N LEU A 31 17.44 2.98 7.90
CA LEU A 31 18.58 3.91 7.93
C LEU A 31 19.83 3.39 7.20
N TYR A 32 19.96 2.08 6.99
CA TYR A 32 21.16 1.52 6.37
C TYR A 32 21.13 1.48 4.82
N GLY A 33 20.06 2.02 4.18
CA GLY A 33 19.98 2.27 2.74
C GLY A 33 20.58 1.16 1.87
N TYR A 34 19.88 0.04 1.73
CA TYR A 34 20.45 -1.26 1.37
C TYR A 34 20.96 -1.40 -0.08
N PRO A 35 22.28 -1.35 -0.34
CA PRO A 35 22.82 -1.70 -1.63
C PRO A 35 23.30 -3.15 -1.55
N LYS A 36 22.49 -4.10 -2.05
CA LYS A 36 22.88 -5.50 -2.31
C LYS A 36 23.17 -6.36 -1.07
N ILE A 37 22.17 -6.68 -0.24
CA ILE A 37 22.34 -7.72 0.79
C ILE A 37 21.57 -8.98 0.38
N THR A 38 22.29 -10.10 0.26
CA THR A 38 21.74 -11.44 -0.04
C THR A 38 21.19 -12.17 1.19
N ARG A 39 21.26 -11.56 2.37
CA ARG A 39 20.73 -12.04 3.64
C ARG A 39 19.97 -10.93 4.36
N PRO A 40 18.92 -11.25 5.13
CA PRO A 40 18.33 -10.26 6.00
C PRO A 40 19.39 -9.76 7.00
N PRO A 41 19.56 -8.45 7.16
CA PRO A 41 20.49 -7.89 8.14
C PRO A 41 20.09 -8.34 9.55
N THR A 42 21.07 -8.50 10.45
CA THR A 42 20.88 -9.04 11.80
C THR A 42 19.68 -8.44 12.56
N PRO A 43 19.39 -7.13 12.46
CA PRO A 43 18.18 -6.53 13.04
C PRO A 43 16.86 -7.13 12.53
N ILE A 44 16.78 -7.51 11.25
CA ILE A 44 15.58 -8.11 10.66
C ILE A 44 15.44 -9.56 11.08
N CYS A 45 16.53 -10.32 11.15
CA CYS A 45 16.50 -11.67 11.73
C CYS A 45 15.99 -11.64 13.18
N ARG A 46 16.46 -10.67 13.98
CA ARG A 46 16.00 -10.50 15.36
C ARG A 46 14.54 -10.08 15.43
N ALA A 47 14.10 -9.16 14.56
CA ALA A 47 12.70 -8.77 14.47
C ALA A 47 11.80 -9.96 14.07
N LEU A 48 12.27 -10.85 13.19
CA LEU A 48 11.56 -12.08 12.81
C LEU A 48 11.45 -13.07 13.95
N GLU A 49 12.55 -13.31 14.69
CA GLU A 49 12.55 -14.17 15.88
C GLU A 49 11.56 -13.65 16.93
N LEU A 50 11.67 -12.36 17.27
CA LEU A 50 10.77 -11.70 18.22
C LEU A 50 9.31 -11.76 17.77
N ALA A 51 9.05 -11.54 16.49
CA ALA A 51 7.71 -11.55 15.94
C ALA A 51 7.10 -12.97 15.84
N GLN A 52 7.93 -14.01 15.73
CA GLN A 52 7.52 -15.41 15.91
C GLN A 52 7.20 -15.74 17.37
N GLU A 53 7.92 -15.14 18.33
CA GLU A 53 7.65 -15.32 19.77
C GLU A 53 6.28 -14.74 20.17
N VAL A 54 5.80 -13.68 19.51
CA VAL A 54 4.48 -13.05 19.79
C VAL A 54 3.33 -13.59 18.93
N GLY A 55 3.61 -14.44 17.94
CA GLY A 55 2.60 -15.27 17.27
C GLY A 55 1.82 -14.67 16.10
N ASP A 56 2.11 -13.44 15.64
CA ASP A 56 1.35 -12.83 14.51
C ASP A 56 2.17 -11.86 13.62
N GLU A 57 3.22 -11.22 14.15
CA GLU A 57 3.92 -10.15 13.42
C GLU A 57 5.07 -10.63 12.51
N GLY A 58 5.44 -11.92 12.60
CA GLY A 58 6.63 -12.46 11.90
C GLY A 58 6.47 -12.46 10.38
N VAL A 59 5.24 -12.67 9.91
CA VAL A 59 4.91 -12.61 8.48
C VAL A 59 5.06 -11.18 7.96
N VAL A 60 4.62 -10.18 8.72
CA VAL A 60 4.72 -8.77 8.35
C VAL A 60 6.17 -8.38 8.09
N VAL A 61 7.07 -8.69 9.02
CA VAL A 61 8.50 -8.35 8.91
C VAL A 61 9.15 -9.07 7.72
N ALA A 62 8.84 -10.36 7.52
CA ALA A 62 9.43 -11.15 6.45
C ALA A 62 9.01 -10.62 5.08
N VAL A 63 7.72 -10.36 4.92
CA VAL A 63 7.13 -9.93 3.66
C VAL A 63 7.55 -8.51 3.31
N VAL A 64 7.59 -7.58 4.28
CA VAL A 64 8.07 -6.21 4.03
C VAL A 64 9.54 -6.22 3.60
N TRP A 65 10.40 -6.99 4.27
CA TRP A 65 11.79 -7.11 3.87
C TRP A 65 11.95 -7.71 2.47
N GLU A 66 11.19 -8.75 2.17
CA GLU A 66 11.22 -9.36 0.84
C GLU A 66 10.72 -8.39 -0.23
N LEU A 67 9.73 -7.55 0.08
CA LEU A 67 9.23 -6.49 -0.79
C LEU A 67 10.31 -5.45 -1.09
N ASP A 68 10.98 -4.93 -0.06
CA ASP A 68 12.09 -3.97 -0.25
C ASP A 68 13.22 -4.57 -1.09
N ARG A 69 13.49 -5.87 -0.90
CA ARG A 69 14.49 -6.60 -1.68
C ARG A 69 14.06 -6.75 -3.14
N VAL A 70 12.82 -7.14 -3.41
CA VAL A 70 12.27 -7.24 -4.77
C VAL A 70 12.34 -5.88 -5.46
N LYS A 71 11.91 -4.79 -4.81
CA LYS A 71 12.02 -3.42 -5.37
C LYS A 71 13.46 -3.04 -5.74
N ALA A 72 14.44 -3.45 -4.93
CA ALA A 72 15.86 -3.18 -5.19
C ALA A 72 16.46 -4.07 -6.30
N GLU A 73 15.88 -5.25 -6.55
CA GLU A 73 16.29 -6.23 -7.57
C GLU A 73 15.61 -5.97 -8.93
N GLY A 74 14.31 -5.65 -8.94
CA GLY A 74 13.46 -5.43 -10.12
C GLY A 74 13.94 -4.31 -11.06
N GLN A 75 14.72 -3.36 -10.55
CA GLN A 75 15.44 -2.40 -11.40
C GLN A 75 16.45 -3.05 -12.37
N ARG A 76 16.73 -4.36 -12.26
CA ARG A 76 17.76 -5.06 -13.04
C ARG A 76 17.26 -6.31 -13.78
N SER A 77 16.24 -6.99 -13.26
CA SER A 77 15.64 -8.20 -13.84
C SER A 77 14.35 -7.84 -14.57
N GLY A 78 14.10 -8.40 -15.76
CA GLY A 78 12.84 -8.17 -16.49
C GLY A 78 11.59 -8.55 -15.67
N GLY A 79 10.43 -8.00 -16.04
CA GLY A 79 9.24 -7.94 -15.17
C GLY A 79 8.57 -9.26 -14.79
N ALA A 80 8.72 -10.36 -15.55
CA ALA A 80 7.95 -11.59 -15.30
C ALA A 80 8.33 -12.30 -13.98
N GLU A 81 9.63 -12.44 -13.68
CA GLU A 81 10.08 -13.07 -12.43
C GLU A 81 9.70 -12.23 -11.20
N GLU A 82 9.71 -10.90 -11.35
CA GLU A 82 9.26 -9.97 -10.32
C GLU A 82 7.77 -10.11 -10.05
N GLN A 83 6.94 -10.20 -11.10
CA GLN A 83 5.49 -10.38 -10.98
C GLN A 83 5.14 -11.68 -10.24
N ASP A 84 5.78 -12.79 -10.58
CA ASP A 84 5.56 -14.09 -9.93
C ASP A 84 5.88 -14.02 -8.43
N ARG A 85 7.03 -13.42 -8.06
CA ARG A 85 7.42 -13.25 -6.65
C ARG A 85 6.46 -12.37 -5.87
N LEU A 86 6.04 -11.25 -6.47
CA LEU A 86 5.04 -10.38 -5.85
C LEU A 86 3.71 -11.12 -5.66
N GLY A 87 3.31 -11.98 -6.60
CA GLY A 87 2.11 -12.83 -6.48
C GLY A 87 2.19 -13.80 -5.30
N GLU A 88 3.32 -14.51 -5.15
CA GLU A 88 3.55 -15.41 -4.03
C GLU A 88 3.56 -14.68 -2.68
N MET A 89 4.14 -13.48 -2.62
CA MET A 89 4.14 -12.64 -1.42
C MET A 89 2.73 -12.15 -1.07
N LEU A 90 1.95 -11.74 -2.07
CA LEU A 90 0.57 -11.28 -1.88
C LEU A 90 -0.30 -12.39 -1.31
N GLY A 91 -0.19 -13.62 -1.85
CA GLY A 91 -0.90 -14.79 -1.34
C GLY A 91 -0.61 -15.02 0.15
N ARG A 92 0.67 -15.04 0.54
CA ARG A 92 1.09 -15.20 1.95
C ARG A 92 0.55 -14.08 2.86
N ALA A 93 0.59 -12.83 2.40
CA ALA A 93 0.11 -11.69 3.18
C ALA A 93 -1.41 -11.73 3.38
N MET A 94 -2.17 -12.14 2.36
CA MET A 94 -3.62 -12.32 2.43
C MET A 94 -4.02 -13.48 3.34
N GLU A 95 -3.33 -14.63 3.26
CA GLU A 95 -3.56 -15.78 4.15
C GLU A 95 -3.32 -15.42 5.62
N ALA A 96 -2.35 -14.55 5.89
CA ALA A 96 -2.05 -14.04 7.22
C ALA A 96 -2.94 -12.85 7.66
N GLY A 97 -3.86 -12.37 6.80
CA GLY A 97 -4.74 -11.24 7.13
C GLY A 97 -4.02 -9.89 7.32
N VAL A 98 -2.82 -9.74 6.77
CA VAL A 98 -1.99 -8.54 6.94
C VAL A 98 -2.32 -7.50 5.86
N TRP A 99 -3.51 -6.90 5.94
CA TRP A 99 -4.06 -6.04 4.88
C TRP A 99 -3.17 -4.86 4.47
N GLY A 100 -2.48 -4.22 5.42
CA GLY A 100 -1.53 -3.14 5.12
C GLY A 100 -0.40 -3.59 4.19
N VAL A 101 0.17 -4.77 4.45
CA VAL A 101 1.24 -5.35 3.61
C VAL A 101 0.69 -5.87 2.29
N SER A 102 -0.48 -6.52 2.30
CA SER A 102 -1.15 -6.93 1.06
C SER A 102 -1.45 -5.75 0.15
N SER A 103 -1.81 -4.59 0.73
CA SER A 103 -1.98 -3.35 -0.02
C SER A 103 -0.66 -2.84 -0.61
N ASP A 104 0.44 -2.90 0.13
CA ASP A 104 1.76 -2.44 -0.35
C ASP A 104 2.28 -3.31 -1.51
N ILE A 105 2.07 -4.63 -1.44
CA ILE A 105 2.45 -5.56 -2.51
C ILE A 105 1.58 -5.37 -3.75
N ALA A 106 0.25 -5.29 -3.59
CA ALA A 106 -0.66 -5.09 -4.70
C ALA A 106 -0.41 -3.74 -5.39
N LEU A 107 -0.04 -2.71 -4.64
CA LEU A 107 0.36 -1.42 -5.20
C LEU A 107 1.66 -1.54 -6.01
N GLU A 108 2.64 -2.29 -5.53
CA GLU A 108 3.88 -2.54 -6.29
C GLU A 108 3.58 -3.30 -7.59
N GLN A 109 2.76 -4.36 -7.55
CA GLN A 109 2.32 -5.05 -8.76
C GLN A 109 1.65 -4.10 -9.74
N ALA A 110 0.76 -3.22 -9.26
CA ALA A 110 0.09 -2.23 -10.10
C ALA A 110 1.10 -1.29 -10.81
N VAL A 111 2.13 -0.84 -10.10
CA VAL A 111 3.19 0.00 -10.67
C VAL A 111 4.03 -0.79 -11.68
N THR A 112 4.37 -2.04 -11.38
CA THR A 112 5.13 -2.92 -12.29
C THR A 112 4.34 -3.19 -13.58
N PHE A 113 3.06 -3.56 -13.48
CA PHE A 113 2.17 -3.75 -14.64
C PHE A 113 2.00 -2.45 -15.45
N TYR A 114 1.83 -1.32 -14.78
CA TYR A 114 1.74 -0.01 -15.43
C TYR A 114 3.04 0.31 -16.19
N GLY A 115 4.21 0.05 -15.60
CA GLY A 115 5.51 0.25 -16.26
C GLY A 115 5.70 -0.65 -17.49
N ALA A 116 5.14 -1.85 -17.47
CA ALA A 116 5.16 -2.81 -18.59
C ALA A 116 4.11 -2.50 -19.69
N GLY A 117 3.18 -1.58 -19.45
CA GLY A 117 2.08 -1.29 -20.37
C GLY A 117 0.90 -2.26 -20.29
N GLU A 118 0.86 -3.08 -19.24
CA GLU A 118 -0.19 -4.07 -18.96
C GLU A 118 -1.33 -3.40 -18.19
N TRP A 119 -2.09 -2.55 -18.89
CA TRP A 119 -3.05 -1.63 -18.25
C TRP A 119 -4.18 -2.33 -17.50
N GLU A 120 -4.69 -3.45 -18.01
CA GLU A 120 -5.78 -4.20 -17.38
C GLU A 120 -5.33 -4.76 -16.02
N GLN A 121 -4.21 -5.47 -16.00
CA GLN A 121 -3.59 -6.04 -14.80
C GLN A 121 -3.20 -4.94 -13.80
N ALA A 122 -2.68 -3.81 -14.28
CA ALA A 122 -2.37 -2.66 -13.44
C ALA A 122 -3.62 -2.10 -12.74
N GLY A 123 -4.74 -2.03 -13.46
CA GLY A 123 -6.03 -1.59 -12.91
C GLY A 123 -6.55 -2.55 -11.84
N GLU A 124 -6.52 -3.85 -12.10
CA GLU A 124 -6.95 -4.88 -11.14
C GLU A 124 -6.12 -4.85 -9.86
N ALA A 125 -4.78 -4.76 -10.00
CA ALA A 125 -3.87 -4.69 -8.86
C ALA A 125 -4.04 -3.39 -8.06
N ALA A 126 -4.24 -2.24 -8.72
CA ALA A 126 -4.49 -0.97 -8.05
C ALA A 126 -5.83 -0.98 -7.28
N GLU A 127 -6.87 -1.59 -7.85
CA GLU A 127 -8.16 -1.76 -7.19
C GLU A 127 -8.06 -2.70 -5.98
N LEU A 128 -7.30 -3.79 -6.08
CA LEU A 128 -7.01 -4.66 -4.95
C LEU A 128 -6.25 -3.93 -3.84
N ALA A 129 -5.21 -3.18 -4.18
CA ALA A 129 -4.47 -2.34 -3.25
C ALA A 129 -5.39 -1.35 -2.53
N ARG A 130 -6.28 -0.69 -3.29
CA ARG A 130 -7.27 0.25 -2.75
C ARG A 130 -8.19 -0.40 -1.71
N ARG A 131 -8.68 -1.61 -1.96
CA ARG A 131 -9.55 -2.35 -1.03
C ARG A 131 -8.79 -2.78 0.23
N HIS A 132 -7.63 -3.41 0.08
CA HIS A 132 -6.81 -3.84 1.22
C HIS A 132 -6.35 -2.67 2.08
N ALA A 133 -6.07 -1.50 1.47
CA ALA A 133 -5.76 -0.30 2.23
C ALA A 133 -6.90 0.05 3.20
N LEU A 134 -8.16 0.06 2.76
CA LEU A 134 -9.29 0.39 3.64
C LEU A 134 -9.58 -0.67 4.70
N GLU A 135 -9.23 -1.93 4.44
CA GLU A 135 -9.34 -3.02 5.42
C GLU A 135 -8.25 -2.97 6.51
N SER A 136 -7.14 -2.27 6.25
CA SER A 136 -6.09 -2.09 7.25
C SER A 136 -6.55 -1.23 8.43
N THR A 137 -6.02 -1.52 9.61
CA THR A 137 -6.30 -0.81 10.85
C THR A 137 -5.26 0.27 11.18
N ASP A 138 -4.13 0.29 10.48
CA ASP A 138 -3.03 1.22 10.73
C ASP A 138 -3.27 2.63 10.17
N MET A 139 -2.57 3.64 10.71
CA MET A 139 -2.75 5.04 10.31
C MET A 139 -2.26 5.35 8.89
N VAL A 140 -1.33 4.57 8.35
CA VAL A 140 -0.74 4.74 7.01
C VAL A 140 -1.71 4.26 5.92
N ARG A 141 -2.77 3.55 6.29
CA ARG A 141 -3.80 3.04 5.37
C ARG A 141 -4.36 4.07 4.40
N TYR A 142 -4.54 5.33 4.84
CA TYR A 142 -5.08 6.38 3.98
C TYR A 142 -4.06 6.89 2.95
N VAL A 143 -2.77 6.82 3.27
CA VAL A 143 -1.69 7.10 2.31
C VAL A 143 -1.67 6.01 1.24
N ARG A 144 -1.76 4.74 1.63
CA ARG A 144 -1.85 3.61 0.70
C ARG A 144 -3.08 3.72 -0.21
N TYR A 145 -4.23 4.04 0.37
CA TYR A 145 -5.47 4.25 -0.35
C TYR A 145 -5.34 5.38 -1.39
N LEU A 146 -4.73 6.51 -1.02
CA LEU A 146 -4.42 7.60 -1.96
C LEU A 146 -3.54 7.10 -3.11
N CYS A 147 -2.40 6.47 -2.80
CA CYS A 147 -1.48 5.97 -3.82
C CYS A 147 -2.16 4.99 -4.79
N ALA A 148 -2.96 4.05 -4.27
CA ALA A 148 -3.72 3.11 -5.09
C ALA A 148 -4.73 3.82 -6.00
N CYS A 149 -5.47 4.82 -5.48
CA CYS A 149 -6.38 5.62 -6.30
C CYS A 149 -5.66 6.42 -7.39
N LEU A 150 -4.46 6.93 -7.12
CA LEU A 150 -3.65 7.65 -8.11
C LEU A 150 -3.17 6.72 -9.23
N VAL A 151 -2.68 5.52 -8.89
CA VAL A 151 -2.27 4.52 -9.90
C VAL A 151 -3.47 4.08 -10.74
N LEU A 152 -4.62 3.80 -10.11
CA LEU A 152 -5.84 3.44 -10.82
C LEU A 152 -6.32 4.54 -11.77
N ALA A 153 -6.30 5.79 -11.32
CA ALA A 153 -6.63 6.95 -12.16
C ALA A 153 -5.65 7.09 -13.34
N LEU A 154 -4.35 6.86 -13.13
CA LEU A 154 -3.36 6.86 -14.22
C LEU A 154 -3.64 5.75 -15.25
N VAL A 155 -3.97 4.54 -14.79
CA VAL A 155 -4.36 3.41 -15.66
C VAL A 155 -5.59 3.76 -16.49
N GLN A 156 -6.65 4.25 -15.85
CA GLN A 156 -7.91 4.65 -16.51
C GLN A 156 -7.66 5.73 -17.56
N GLU A 157 -6.81 6.71 -17.26
CA GLU A 157 -6.43 7.74 -18.23
C GLU A 157 -5.67 7.15 -19.44
N LYS A 158 -4.79 6.16 -19.23
CA LYS A 158 -4.06 5.49 -20.32
C LYS A 158 -4.98 4.75 -21.29
N VAL A 159 -6.08 4.20 -20.80
CA VAL A 159 -7.09 3.51 -21.62
C VAL A 159 -8.19 4.43 -22.15
N GLY A 160 -8.15 5.74 -21.83
CA GLY A 160 -9.10 6.74 -22.33
C GLY A 160 -10.40 6.84 -21.53
N GLU A 161 -10.45 6.28 -20.32
CA GLU A 161 -11.62 6.23 -19.43
C GLU A 161 -11.70 7.47 -18.52
N ASP A 162 -11.81 8.66 -19.11
CA ASP A 162 -11.71 9.93 -18.38
C ASP A 162 -12.80 10.12 -17.30
N ALA A 163 -14.00 9.62 -17.54
CA ALA A 163 -15.08 9.67 -16.57
C ALA A 163 -14.76 8.80 -15.34
N ALA A 164 -14.12 7.64 -15.54
CA ALA A 164 -13.69 6.76 -14.46
C ALA A 164 -12.56 7.40 -13.65
N VAL A 165 -11.64 8.13 -14.30
CA VAL A 165 -10.61 8.93 -13.59
C VAL A 165 -11.25 9.92 -12.62
N LEU A 166 -12.25 10.68 -13.08
CA LEU A 166 -12.98 11.63 -12.23
C LEU A 166 -13.68 10.92 -11.07
N ASP A 167 -14.33 9.79 -11.32
CA ASP A 167 -14.99 9.02 -10.27
C ASP A 167 -14.01 8.52 -9.21
N THR A 168 -12.89 7.92 -9.64
CA THR A 168 -11.83 7.44 -8.75
C THR A 168 -11.29 8.56 -7.88
N LEU A 169 -10.94 9.71 -8.47
CA LEU A 169 -10.33 10.83 -7.74
C LEU A 169 -11.32 11.56 -6.82
N LEU A 170 -12.58 11.73 -7.23
CA LEU A 170 -13.61 12.35 -6.39
C LEU A 170 -14.01 11.45 -5.23
N THR A 171 -14.10 10.14 -5.48
CA THR A 171 -14.34 9.15 -4.41
C THR A 171 -13.16 9.12 -3.44
N CYS A 172 -11.93 9.14 -3.95
CA CYS A 172 -10.73 9.21 -3.14
C CYS A 172 -10.74 10.46 -2.23
N LYS A 173 -10.98 11.65 -2.83
CA LYS A 173 -11.11 12.91 -2.11
C LYS A 173 -12.14 12.83 -0.98
N ASN A 174 -13.36 12.36 -1.28
CA ASN A 174 -14.44 12.32 -0.29
C ASN A 174 -14.12 11.36 0.86
N THR A 175 -13.51 10.22 0.56
CA THR A 175 -13.06 9.26 1.58
C THR A 175 -11.98 9.87 2.46
N LEU A 176 -10.93 10.46 1.88
CA LEU A 176 -9.85 11.09 2.63
C LEU A 176 -10.36 12.27 3.46
N GLN A 177 -11.19 13.14 2.89
CA GLN A 177 -11.74 14.30 3.59
C GLN A 177 -12.58 13.89 4.81
N ARG A 178 -13.38 12.82 4.68
CA ARG A 178 -14.17 12.27 5.80
C ARG A 178 -13.30 11.79 6.96
N HIS A 179 -12.12 11.24 6.68
CA HIS A 179 -11.29 10.57 7.68
C HIS A 179 -10.11 11.42 8.18
N LEU A 180 -9.60 12.35 7.38
CA LEU A 180 -8.40 13.15 7.68
C LEU A 180 -8.69 14.66 7.79
N GLY A 181 -9.90 15.13 7.49
CA GLY A 181 -10.29 16.53 7.61
C GLY A 181 -10.35 17.28 6.28
N ASP A 182 -10.75 18.55 6.32
CA ASP A 182 -10.97 19.36 5.12
C ASP A 182 -9.68 19.73 4.39
N GLU A 183 -8.54 19.77 5.10
CA GLU A 183 -7.24 20.12 4.54
C GLU A 183 -6.81 19.18 3.40
N ILE A 184 -7.03 17.86 3.56
CA ILE A 184 -6.72 16.90 2.47
C ILE A 184 -7.67 17.08 1.29
N GLY A 185 -8.91 17.52 1.55
CA GLY A 185 -9.89 17.82 0.52
C GLY A 185 -9.47 19.00 -0.37
N VAL A 186 -8.78 19.99 0.21
CA VAL A 186 -8.19 21.11 -0.53
C VAL A 186 -7.04 20.63 -1.41
N ALA A 187 -6.09 19.85 -0.87
CA ALA A 187 -4.98 19.31 -1.66
C ALA A 187 -5.47 18.42 -2.83
N MET A 188 -6.45 17.56 -2.59
CA MET A 188 -7.06 16.74 -3.65
C MET A 188 -7.82 17.56 -4.69
N LYS A 189 -8.34 18.74 -4.32
CA LYS A 189 -8.97 19.66 -5.27
C LYS A 189 -7.93 20.20 -6.25
N GLU A 190 -6.73 20.56 -5.78
CA GLU A 190 -5.65 21.04 -6.67
C GLU A 190 -5.27 19.98 -7.71
N LEU A 191 -5.22 18.71 -7.31
CA LEU A 191 -5.00 17.60 -8.24
C LEU A 191 -6.13 17.52 -9.30
N LEU A 192 -7.39 17.61 -8.89
CA LEU A 192 -8.54 17.61 -9.81
C LEU A 192 -8.53 18.82 -10.75
N ASP A 193 -8.23 20.01 -10.22
CA ASP A 193 -8.15 21.26 -10.98
C ASP A 193 -6.99 21.20 -12.01
N SER A 194 -5.94 20.41 -11.74
CA SER A 194 -4.84 20.17 -12.68
C SER A 194 -5.22 19.33 -13.92
N LEU A 195 -6.36 18.61 -13.86
CA LEU A 195 -6.83 17.82 -15.01
C LEU A 195 -7.27 18.72 -16.18
N LEU A 196 -7.93 19.84 -15.90
CA LEU A 196 -8.44 20.75 -16.93
C LEU A 196 -7.33 21.28 -17.88
N PRO A 197 -6.23 21.90 -17.40
CA PRO A 197 -5.17 22.35 -18.29
C PRO A 197 -4.44 21.20 -18.99
N ARG A 198 -4.39 20.01 -18.38
CA ARG A 198 -3.71 18.82 -18.93
C ARG A 198 -4.53 18.14 -20.03
N TRP A 199 -5.84 18.05 -19.86
CA TRP A 199 -6.76 17.40 -20.80
C TRP A 199 -7.30 18.34 -21.86
N GLY A 200 -7.34 19.64 -21.57
CA GLY A 200 -8.06 20.62 -22.36
C GLY A 200 -9.55 20.69 -21.99
N GLU A 201 -10.16 21.83 -22.28
CA GLU A 201 -11.53 22.17 -21.88
C GLU A 201 -12.56 21.17 -22.39
N GLU A 202 -12.47 20.77 -23.66
CA GLU A 202 -13.46 19.89 -24.28
C GLU A 202 -13.44 18.47 -23.70
N ARG A 203 -12.25 17.85 -23.58
CA ARG A 203 -12.09 16.52 -22.99
C ARG A 203 -12.59 16.50 -21.54
N PHE A 204 -12.23 17.52 -20.75
CA PHE A 204 -12.69 17.66 -19.38
C PHE A 204 -14.21 17.84 -19.28
N ARG A 205 -14.81 18.66 -20.15
CA ARG A 205 -16.26 18.89 -20.21
C ARG A 205 -17.02 17.60 -20.53
N VAL A 206 -16.55 16.82 -21.49
CA VAL A 206 -17.15 15.52 -21.86
C VAL A 206 -17.04 14.54 -20.69
N ALA A 207 -15.85 14.38 -20.11
CA ALA A 207 -15.63 13.50 -18.95
C ALA A 207 -16.57 13.85 -17.78
N LEU A 208 -16.69 15.15 -17.47
CA LEU A 208 -17.55 15.65 -16.40
C LEU A 208 -19.04 15.41 -16.70
N ALA A 209 -19.48 15.54 -17.95
CA ALA A 209 -20.84 15.24 -18.36
C ALA A 209 -21.14 13.75 -18.20
N THR A 210 -20.25 12.87 -18.69
CA THR A 210 -20.38 11.41 -18.56
C THR A 210 -20.43 10.98 -17.09
N TYR A 211 -19.53 11.50 -16.27
CA TYR A 211 -19.52 11.26 -14.83
C TYR A 211 -20.85 11.60 -14.14
N ARG A 212 -21.44 12.75 -14.50
CA ARG A 212 -22.73 13.20 -13.92
C ARG A 212 -23.92 12.35 -14.35
N MET A 213 -23.88 11.75 -15.53
CA MET A 213 -24.96 10.88 -16.02
C MET A 213 -24.91 9.47 -15.41
N GLY A 214 -23.73 9.03 -14.96
CA GLY A 214 -23.54 7.72 -14.32
C GLY A 214 -23.85 7.68 -12.82
N LYS A 215 -24.17 8.83 -12.20
CA LYS A 215 -24.59 8.94 -10.79
C LYS A 215 -26.10 9.07 -10.67
#